data_AF-A0A068TTL6-F1
#
_entry.id   AF-A0A068TTL6-F1
#
_cell.length_a   1.000
_cell.length_b   1.000
_cell.length_c   1.000
_cell.angle_alpha   90.00
_cell.angle_beta   90.00
_cell.angle_gamma   90.00
#
_symmetry.space_group_name_H-M   'P 1'
#
loop_
_entity.id
_entity.type
_entity.pdbx_description
1 polymer ?
#
loop_
_entity_poly.entity_id
_entity_poly.type
_entity_poly.pdbx_seq_one_letter_code
_entity_poly.pdbx_strand_id
1 'polypeptide(L)'
;MKTSFSSVESLVYEIKKEMFLNQDIHHLVSASAYDTAWLTMIPDPTQVDKPKFESCLNWVLNNQNAGGFWGESYAEGLPTIDTLPATLACMVALKTWNLGEENIARGKRCDFSPDKTCMALEGFNSSRENWLLE
;
A
#
# COMPACT_ATOMS: atom_id res chain seq x y z
N MET A 1 21.65 -17.51 -33.56
CA MET A 1 21.51 -16.11 -33.06
C MET A 1 20.47 -15.35 -33.88
N LYS A 2 19.17 -15.66 -33.72
CA LYS A 2 18.04 -14.86 -34.26
C LYS A 2 16.92 -14.66 -33.23
N THR A 3 17.08 -15.24 -32.05
CA THR A 3 16.09 -15.22 -30.96
C THR A 3 16.17 -13.95 -30.11
N SER A 4 17.33 -13.28 -30.02
CA SER A 4 17.49 -12.10 -29.15
C SER A 4 16.78 -10.84 -29.66
N PHE A 5 16.81 -10.58 -30.98
CA PHE A 5 16.26 -9.35 -31.54
C PHE A 5 14.72 -9.34 -31.53
N SER A 6 14.10 -10.46 -31.88
CA SER A 6 12.64 -10.62 -31.83
C SER A 6 12.09 -10.53 -30.40
N SER A 7 12.84 -11.02 -29.40
CA SER A 7 12.47 -10.84 -27.99
C SER A 7 12.57 -9.39 -27.53
N VAL A 8 13.59 -8.65 -27.96
CA VAL A 8 13.73 -7.22 -27.63
C VAL A 8 12.61 -6.39 -28.27
N GLU A 9 12.29 -6.63 -29.53
CA GLU A 9 11.17 -5.94 -30.20
C GLU A 9 9.84 -6.20 -29.49
N SER A 10 9.61 -7.44 -29.02
CA SER A 10 8.43 -7.80 -28.24
C SER A 10 8.38 -7.07 -26.90
N LEU A 11 9.49 -6.99 -26.14
CA LEU A 11 9.53 -6.24 -24.89
C LEU A 11 9.30 -4.74 -25.10
N VAL A 12 9.91 -4.15 -26.13
CA VAL A 12 9.73 -2.73 -26.48
C VAL A 12 8.27 -2.45 -26.85
N TYR A 13 7.62 -3.37 -27.54
CA TYR A 13 6.20 -3.27 -27.88
C TYR A 13 5.33 -3.28 -26.61
N GLU A 14 5.55 -4.22 -25.69
CA GLU A 14 4.79 -4.28 -24.44
C GLU A 14 5.02 -3.04 -23.56
N ILE A 15 6.26 -2.56 -23.42
CA ILE A 15 6.53 -1.32 -22.66
C ILE A 15 5.78 -0.14 -23.27
N LYS A 16 5.83 0.03 -24.59
CA LYS A 16 5.10 1.12 -25.27
C LYS A 16 3.59 1.00 -25.09
N LYS A 17 3.06 -0.22 -25.09
CA LYS A 17 1.65 -0.49 -24.90
C LYS A 17 1.19 -0.14 -23.47
N GLU A 18 1.92 -0.61 -22.47
CA GLU A 18 1.62 -0.31 -21.06
C GLU A 18 1.75 1.19 -20.76
N MET A 19 2.77 1.87 -21.30
CA MET A 19 3.03 3.28 -21.02
C MET A 19 2.16 4.26 -21.79
N PHE A 20 1.79 3.95 -23.04
CA PHE A 20 1.20 4.94 -23.96
C PHE A 20 -0.14 4.53 -24.57
N LEU A 21 -0.53 3.26 -24.48
CA LEU A 21 -1.81 2.79 -25.05
C LEU A 21 -2.87 2.52 -23.98
N ASN A 22 -2.48 2.17 -22.75
CA ASN A 22 -3.40 2.16 -21.62
C ASN A 22 -3.65 3.61 -21.16
N GLN A 23 -4.78 4.19 -21.56
CA GLN A 23 -5.20 5.55 -21.18
C GLN A 23 -5.45 5.72 -19.67
N ASP A 24 -5.56 4.63 -18.94
CA ASP A 24 -5.81 4.64 -17.50
C ASP A 24 -4.51 4.50 -16.71
N ILE A 25 -3.82 5.64 -16.57
CA ILE A 25 -2.61 5.79 -15.76
C ILE A 25 -2.82 5.44 -14.28
N HIS A 26 -4.07 5.33 -13.81
CA HIS A 26 -4.37 5.02 -12.42
C HIS A 26 -4.00 3.57 -12.06
N HIS A 27 -3.87 2.67 -13.04
CA HIS A 27 -3.36 1.31 -12.83
C HIS A 27 -1.85 1.24 -12.54
N LEU A 28 -1.10 2.30 -12.81
CA LEU A 28 0.34 2.36 -12.56
C LEU A 28 0.68 2.74 -11.13
N VAL A 29 -0.30 3.17 -10.33
CA VAL A 29 -0.10 3.62 -8.95
C VAL A 29 -0.84 2.71 -7.99
N SER A 30 -0.11 2.16 -7.02
CA SER A 30 -0.71 1.37 -5.94
C SER A 30 -1.60 2.23 -5.06
N ALA A 31 -2.67 1.64 -4.53
CA ALA A 31 -3.51 2.33 -3.56
C ALA A 31 -2.74 2.53 -2.24
N SER A 32 -2.58 3.79 -1.83
CA SER A 32 -1.97 4.14 -0.55
C SER A 32 -2.96 3.90 0.59
N ALA A 33 -2.67 2.91 1.43
CA ALA A 33 -3.51 2.62 2.60
C ALA A 33 -3.56 3.81 3.59
N TYR A 34 -2.45 4.55 3.72
CA TYR A 34 -2.37 5.74 4.55
C TYR A 34 -3.33 6.84 4.06
N ASP A 35 -3.27 7.20 2.78
CA ASP A 35 -4.14 8.25 2.22
C ASP A 35 -5.61 7.82 2.19
N THR A 36 -5.86 6.54 1.91
CA THR A 36 -7.22 5.97 1.94
C THR A 36 -7.82 6.02 3.34
N ALA A 37 -7.01 5.78 4.39
CA ALA A 37 -7.45 5.91 5.77
C ALA A 37 -7.81 7.36 6.13
N TRP A 38 -7.04 8.35 5.64
CA TRP A 38 -7.38 9.76 5.83
C TRP A 38 -8.71 10.14 5.21
N LEU A 39 -8.98 9.71 3.98
CA LEU A 39 -10.27 9.94 3.31
C LEU A 39 -11.43 9.28 4.07
N THR A 40 -11.17 8.11 4.64
CA THR A 40 -12.15 7.37 5.44
C THR A 40 -12.62 8.15 6.66
N MET A 41 -11.77 8.99 7.26
CA MET A 41 -12.12 9.73 8.48
C MET A 41 -12.98 10.98 8.24
N ILE A 42 -13.24 11.36 6.99
CA ILE A 42 -14.03 12.56 6.66
C ILE A 42 -15.52 12.24 6.82
N PRO A 43 -16.27 12.91 7.71
CA PRO A 43 -17.70 12.68 7.88
C PRO A 43 -18.52 13.25 6.72
N ASP A 44 -19.67 12.65 6.42
CA ASP A 44 -20.61 13.24 5.47
C ASP A 44 -21.26 14.50 6.10
N PRO A 45 -21.29 15.64 5.38
CA PRO A 45 -21.83 16.89 5.94
C PRO A 45 -23.35 16.85 6.20
N THR A 46 -24.06 15.87 5.63
CA THR A 46 -25.49 15.67 5.80
C THR A 46 -25.83 14.53 6.76
N GLN A 47 -24.91 13.59 6.98
CA GLN A 47 -25.06 12.42 7.84
C GLN A 47 -23.74 12.19 8.60
N VAL A 48 -23.63 12.80 9.78
CA VAL A 48 -22.36 12.82 10.53
C VAL A 48 -21.95 11.47 11.11
N ASP A 49 -22.86 10.50 11.10
CA ASP A 49 -22.67 9.12 11.56
C ASP A 49 -22.08 8.20 10.49
N LYS A 50 -21.79 8.72 9.29
CA LYS A 50 -21.16 7.97 8.22
C LYS A 50 -20.01 8.72 7.53
N PRO A 51 -19.05 7.98 6.93
CA PRO A 51 -17.99 8.61 6.15
C PRO A 51 -18.55 9.20 4.86
N LYS A 52 -17.94 10.30 4.41
CA LYS A 52 -18.21 10.89 3.08
C LYS A 52 -17.84 9.92 1.95
N PHE A 53 -16.80 9.12 2.18
CA PHE A 53 -16.24 8.19 1.21
C PHE A 53 -16.36 6.74 1.72
N GLU A 54 -17.58 6.20 1.70
CA GLU A 54 -17.87 4.84 2.16
C GLU A 54 -17.01 3.77 1.46
N SER A 55 -16.68 3.96 0.17
CA SER A 55 -15.79 3.06 -0.58
C SER A 55 -14.39 2.96 0.02
N CYS A 56 -13.85 4.06 0.59
CA CYS A 56 -12.54 4.04 1.25
C CYS A 56 -12.59 3.23 2.55
N LEU A 57 -13.67 3.38 3.34
CA LEU A 57 -13.88 2.57 4.54
C LEU A 57 -13.95 1.07 4.20
N ASN A 58 -14.74 0.72 3.17
CA ASN A 58 -14.85 -0.65 2.69
C ASN A 58 -13.50 -1.18 2.20
N TRP A 59 -12.70 -0.35 1.52
CA TRP A 59 -11.36 -0.75 1.12
C TRP A 59 -10.48 -1.05 2.34
N VAL A 60 -10.45 -0.18 3.35
CA VAL A 60 -9.66 -0.40 4.58
C VAL A 60 -10.05 -1.71 5.27
N LEU A 61 -11.34 -2.01 5.39
CA LEU A 61 -11.83 -3.25 6.01
C LEU A 61 -11.34 -4.52 5.30
N ASN A 62 -11.24 -4.47 3.97
CA ASN A 62 -10.98 -5.63 3.12
C ASN A 62 -9.52 -5.79 2.69
N ASN A 63 -8.64 -4.81 2.93
CA ASN A 63 -7.25 -4.80 2.45
C ASN A 63 -6.21 -4.91 3.58
N GLN A 64 -6.60 -5.43 4.75
CA GLN A 64 -5.64 -5.81 5.77
C GLN A 64 -4.96 -7.12 5.39
N ASN A 65 -3.63 -7.15 5.37
CA ASN A 65 -2.90 -8.35 4.96
C ASN A 65 -2.93 -9.45 6.04
N ALA A 66 -2.40 -10.64 5.70
CA ALA A 66 -2.34 -11.78 6.61
C ALA A 66 -1.53 -11.51 7.88
N GLY A 67 -0.47 -10.69 7.77
CA GLY A 67 0.34 -10.22 8.90
C GLY A 67 -0.39 -9.26 9.84
N GLY A 68 -1.57 -8.76 9.44
CA GLY A 68 -2.42 -7.85 10.21
C GLY A 68 -2.14 -6.36 9.96
N PHE A 69 -1.26 -6.01 9.04
CA PHE A 69 -0.90 -4.62 8.76
C PHE A 69 -1.51 -4.13 7.45
N TRP A 70 -1.46 -2.82 7.25
CA TRP A 70 -1.82 -2.15 5.99
C TRP A 70 -0.60 -1.42 5.44
N GLY A 71 -0.51 -1.35 4.12
CA GLY A 71 0.64 -0.78 3.41
C GLY A 71 1.41 -1.84 2.65
N GLU A 72 2.46 -1.39 1.97
CA GLU A 72 3.30 -2.25 1.14
C GLU A 72 4.17 -3.17 1.98
N SER A 73 4.54 -4.30 1.40
CA SER A 73 5.49 -5.25 1.98
C SER A 73 6.58 -5.55 0.98
N TYR A 74 7.79 -5.83 1.48
CA TYR A 74 8.85 -6.40 0.65
C TYR A 74 8.45 -7.79 0.12
N ALA A 75 9.22 -8.33 -0.83
CA ALA A 75 8.94 -9.61 -1.46
C ALA A 75 8.86 -10.77 -0.43
N GLU A 76 9.53 -10.64 0.71
CA GLU A 76 9.53 -11.61 1.80
C GLU A 76 8.29 -11.50 2.72
N GLY A 77 7.35 -10.61 2.40
CA GLY A 77 6.15 -10.34 3.20
C GLY A 77 6.42 -9.50 4.46
N LEU A 78 7.60 -8.89 4.54
CA LEU A 78 8.00 -8.02 5.65
C LEU A 78 7.44 -6.60 5.46
N PRO A 79 7.02 -5.93 6.55
CA PRO A 79 6.52 -4.56 6.49
C PRO A 79 7.62 -3.59 6.03
N THR A 80 7.25 -2.62 5.20
CA THR A 80 8.12 -1.49 4.85
C THR A 80 8.08 -0.38 5.89
N ILE A 81 8.92 0.64 5.74
CA ILE A 81 8.91 1.84 6.59
C ILE A 81 7.53 2.55 6.61
N ASP A 82 6.81 2.50 5.49
CA ASP A 82 5.50 3.15 5.34
C ASP A 82 4.35 2.35 5.96
N THR A 83 4.62 1.09 6.34
CA THR A 83 3.60 0.20 6.90
C THR A 83 3.10 0.66 8.26
N LEU A 84 4.00 1.10 9.15
CA LEU A 84 3.62 1.53 10.49
C LEU A 84 2.64 2.72 10.45
N PRO A 85 2.95 3.85 9.78
CA PRO A 85 2.02 4.96 9.70
C PRO A 85 0.71 4.57 8.98
N ALA A 86 0.78 3.77 7.91
CA ALA A 86 -0.42 3.29 7.23
C ALA A 86 -1.32 2.44 8.15
N THR A 87 -0.73 1.51 8.90
CA THR A 87 -1.46 0.63 9.83
C THR A 87 -2.12 1.43 10.95
N LEU A 88 -1.40 2.39 11.53
CA LEU A 88 -1.96 3.27 12.56
C LEU A 88 -3.10 4.12 12.02
N ALA A 89 -2.94 4.72 10.83
CA ALA A 89 -3.99 5.50 10.19
C ALA A 89 -5.24 4.64 9.92
N CYS A 90 -5.08 3.43 9.38
CA CYS A 90 -6.19 2.50 9.13
C CYS A 90 -6.90 2.10 10.43
N MET A 91 -6.17 1.81 11.51
CA MET A 91 -6.78 1.49 12.81
C MET A 91 -7.58 2.67 13.38
N VAL A 92 -7.06 3.89 13.27
CA VAL A 92 -7.78 5.10 13.69
C VAL A 92 -9.03 5.28 12.84
N ALA A 93 -8.94 5.13 11.52
CA ALA A 93 -10.07 5.23 10.60
C ALA A 93 -11.19 4.24 10.94
N LEU A 94 -10.84 2.97 11.19
CA LEU A 94 -11.79 1.96 11.64
C LEU A 94 -12.41 2.31 12.99
N LYS A 95 -11.60 2.84 13.93
CA LYS A 95 -12.09 3.21 15.25
C LYS A 95 -13.04 4.42 15.21
N THR A 96 -12.81 5.38 14.33
CA THR A 96 -13.68 6.56 14.12
C THR A 96 -15.11 6.14 13.83
N TRP A 97 -15.31 5.06 13.08
CA TRP A 97 -16.63 4.54 12.72
C TRP A 97 -17.11 3.37 13.57
N ASN A 98 -16.34 2.99 14.60
CA ASN A 98 -16.61 1.86 15.48
C ASN A 98 -16.85 0.54 14.71
N LEU A 99 -16.05 0.29 13.67
CA LEU A 99 -16.09 -0.90 12.83
C LEU A 99 -14.73 -1.60 12.82
N GLY A 100 -14.71 -2.86 12.37
CA GLY A 100 -13.45 -3.59 12.16
C GLY A 100 -12.65 -3.87 13.45
N GLU A 101 -13.31 -4.11 14.58
CA GLU A 101 -12.63 -4.40 15.86
C GLU A 101 -11.66 -5.59 15.76
N GLU A 102 -11.99 -6.61 14.96
CA GLU A 102 -11.06 -7.72 14.67
C GLU A 102 -9.81 -7.24 13.91
N ASN A 103 -10.00 -6.40 12.90
CA ASN A 103 -8.89 -5.82 12.15
C ASN A 103 -7.99 -4.98 13.08
N ILE A 104 -8.58 -4.17 13.96
CA ILE A 104 -7.84 -3.40 14.97
C ILE A 104 -7.04 -4.32 15.90
N ALA A 105 -7.66 -5.42 16.38
CA ALA A 105 -6.99 -6.39 17.24
C ALA A 105 -5.83 -7.13 16.53
N ARG A 106 -5.95 -7.37 15.22
CA ARG A 106 -4.86 -7.93 14.39
C ARG A 106 -3.75 -6.91 14.18
N GLY A 107 -4.08 -5.65 13.88
CA GLY A 107 -3.11 -4.56 13.74
C GLY A 107 -2.28 -4.31 15.00
N LYS A 108 -2.90 -4.42 16.19
CA LYS A 108 -2.17 -4.35 17.47
C LYS A 108 -1.21 -5.52 17.71
N ARG A 109 -1.51 -6.68 17.12
CA ARG A 109 -0.66 -7.88 17.20
C ARG A 109 0.43 -7.90 16.13
N CYS A 110 0.38 -6.99 15.15
CA CYS A 110 1.47 -6.82 14.22
C CYS A 110 2.71 -6.43 15.00
N ASP A 111 3.66 -7.35 14.99
CA ASP A 111 4.95 -7.14 15.62
C ASP A 111 5.78 -6.16 14.77
N PHE A 112 5.68 -4.88 15.11
CA PHE A 112 6.58 -3.81 14.68
C PHE A 112 7.80 -3.73 15.61
N SER A 113 8.39 -4.87 15.97
CA SER A 113 9.58 -4.89 16.81
C SER A 113 10.67 -3.96 16.24
N PRO A 114 11.50 -3.37 17.12
CA PRO A 114 12.60 -2.52 16.69
C PRO A 114 13.46 -3.19 15.62
N ASP A 115 13.72 -4.50 15.76
CA ASP A 115 14.51 -5.29 14.81
C ASP A 115 13.90 -5.29 13.39
N LYS A 116 12.58 -5.47 13.27
CA LYS A 116 11.88 -5.43 11.97
C LYS A 116 11.80 -4.03 11.38
N THR A 117 11.69 -3.02 12.25
CA THR A 117 11.70 -1.61 11.83
C THR A 117 13.08 -1.19 11.34
N CYS A 118 14.14 -1.65 12.01
CA CYS A 118 15.53 -1.51 11.59
C CYS A 118 15.78 -2.21 10.25
N MET A 119 15.29 -3.45 10.07
CA MET A 119 15.38 -4.14 8.78
C MET A 119 14.67 -3.38 7.65
N ALA A 120 13.51 -2.78 7.91
CA ALA A 120 12.82 -1.95 6.91
C ALA A 120 13.63 -0.68 6.56
N LEU A 121 14.25 -0.05 7.56
CA LEU A 121 15.14 1.10 7.35
C LEU A 121 16.42 0.72 6.58
N GLU A 122 17.00 -0.43 6.88
CA GLU A 122 18.17 -0.97 6.18
C GLU A 122 17.83 -1.35 4.73
N GLY A 123 16.70 -2.01 4.50
CA GLY A 123 16.21 -2.31 3.15
C GLY A 123 15.96 -1.04 2.33
N PHE A 124 15.37 -0.02 2.94
CA PHE A 124 15.19 1.29 2.32
C PHE A 124 16.54 1.96 1.98
N ASN A 125 17.49 1.99 2.92
CA ASN A 125 18.81 2.59 2.70
C ASN A 125 19.61 1.84 1.63
N SER A 126 19.62 0.50 1.67
CA SER A 126 20.33 -0.32 0.67
C SER A 126 19.75 -0.14 -0.73
N SER A 127 18.41 -0.10 -0.85
CA SER A 127 17.76 0.21 -2.13
C SER A 127 18.20 1.59 -2.64
N ARG A 128 18.16 2.61 -1.77
CA ARG A 128 18.57 3.98 -2.11
C ARG A 128 20.05 4.08 -2.52
N GLU A 129 20.95 3.34 -1.89
CA GLU A 129 22.38 3.33 -2.25
C GLU A 129 22.61 2.75 -3.66
N ASN A 130 21.86 1.72 -4.05
CA ASN A 130 21.96 1.14 -5.40
C ASN A 130 21.54 2.14 -6.50
N TRP A 131 20.57 3.02 -6.23
CA TRP A 131 20.16 4.08 -7.15
C TRP A 131 21.16 5.25 -7.26
N LEU A 132 22.09 5.39 -6.32
CA LEU A 132 23.08 6.47 -6.28
C LEU A 132 24.44 6.08 -6.91
N LEU A 133 24.60 4.81 -7.28
CA LEU A 133 25.83 4.25 -7.85
C LEU A 133 25.71 3.97 -9.37
N GLU A 134 24.57 4.30 -9.99
CA GLU A 134 24.35 4.36 -11.44
C GLU A 134 24.42 5.81 -11.96
#